data_AF-A0AAV4J1C5-F1
#
_entry.id   AF-A0AAV4J1C5-F1
#
_cell.length_a   1.000
_cell.length_b   1.000
_cell.length_c   1.000
_cell.angle_alpha   90.00
_cell.angle_beta   90.00
_cell.angle_gamma   90.00
#
_symmetry.space_group_name_H-M   'P 1'
#
loop_
_entity.id
_entity.type
_entity.pdbx_description
1 polymer ?
#
loop_
_entity_poly.entity_id
_entity_poly.type
_entity_poly.pdbx_seq_one_letter_code
_entity_poly.pdbx_strand_id
1 'polypeptide(L)'
;MDDTTIICSKEDETRRMLARLDTLIAWCRMKFKAKKSRSLSIRKCKREEAVAFTVAEQQIPTVSQEPVKSLGRWYNSSMKDTRRGVETVQFASEGLLAINKINADFRVSLKCGVSSSC
;
A
#
# COMPACT_ATOMS: atom_id res chain seq x y z
N MET A 1 -10.69 11.64 -2.65
CA MET A 1 -9.72 10.54 -2.82
C MET A 1 -8.42 11.12 -2.32
N ASP A 2 -7.93 10.58 -1.22
CA ASP A 2 -6.97 11.31 -0.37
C ASP A 2 -5.62 10.59 -0.26
N ASP A 3 -5.52 9.38 -0.81
CA ASP A 3 -4.31 8.56 -0.85
C ASP A 3 -3.50 8.87 -2.11
N THR A 4 -2.21 9.13 -1.94
CA THR A 4 -1.26 9.39 -3.04
C THR A 4 -0.05 8.49 -2.90
N THR A 5 0.37 7.85 -3.99
CA THR A 5 1.59 7.04 -4.05
C THR A 5 2.64 7.76 -4.89
N ILE A 6 3.86 7.86 -4.37
CA ILE A 6 5.01 8.44 -5.05
C ILE A 6 6.06 7.35 -5.22
N ILE A 7 6.61 7.23 -6.42
CA ILE A 7 7.71 6.30 -6.71
C ILE A 7 8.82 7.12 -7.35
N CYS A 8 9.97 7.18 -6.69
CA CYS A 8 11.15 7.87 -7.17
C CYS A 8 12.34 6.90 -7.19
N SER A 9 13.30 7.16 -8.08
CA SER A 9 14.47 6.29 -8.25
C SER A 9 15.59 6.59 -7.25
N LYS A 10 15.60 7.81 -6.68
CA LYS A 10 16.66 8.28 -5.78
C LYS A 10 16.06 8.83 -4.48
N GLU A 11 16.77 8.62 -3.38
CA GLU A 11 16.36 9.10 -2.05
C GLU A 11 16.20 10.63 -2.00
N ASP A 12 17.18 11.37 -2.52
CA ASP A 12 17.16 12.84 -2.54
C ASP A 12 15.98 13.40 -3.33
N GLU A 13 15.61 12.72 -4.43
CA GLU A 13 14.46 13.08 -5.24
C GLU A 13 13.17 12.90 -4.44
N THR A 14 13.02 11.78 -3.74
CA THR A 14 11.89 11.53 -2.83
C THR A 14 11.80 12.61 -1.76
N ARG A 15 12.91 12.97 -1.12
CA ARG A 15 12.95 14.02 -0.08
C ARG A 15 12.49 15.37 -0.63
N ARG A 16 12.99 15.77 -1.80
CA ARG A 16 12.58 17.01 -2.47
C ARG A 16 11.10 16.98 -2.86
N MET A 17 10.62 15.85 -3.37
CA MET A 17 9.22 15.69 -3.78
C MET A 17 8.27 15.79 -2.58
N LEU A 18 8.60 15.13 -1.46
CA LEU A 18 7.82 15.21 -0.22
C LEU A 18 7.76 16.64 0.33
N ALA A 19 8.89 17.37 0.34
CA ALA A 19 8.91 18.76 0.80
C ALA A 19 8.03 19.68 -0.05
N ARG A 20 8.06 19.49 -1.39
CA ARG A 20 7.20 20.26 -2.31
C ARG A 20 5.72 19.93 -2.12
N LEU A 21 5.39 18.64 -1.96
CA LEU A 21 4.02 18.22 -1.71
C LEU A 21 3.48 18.75 -0.39
N ASP A 22 4.30 18.74 0.68
CA ASP A 22 3.90 19.29 1.97
C ASP A 22 3.58 20.80 1.87
N THR A 23 4.38 21.54 1.07
CA THR A 23 4.12 22.96 0.78
C THR A 23 2.80 23.16 0.02
N LEU A 24 2.55 22.37 -1.03
CA LEU A 24 1.31 22.46 -1.82
C LEU A 24 0.07 22.12 -1.00
N ILE A 25 0.17 21.08 -0.16
CA ILE A 25 -0.91 20.64 0.70
C ILE A 25 -1.18 21.65 1.81
N ALA A 26 -0.14 22.30 2.35
CA ALA A 26 -0.28 23.41 3.27
C ALA A 26 -0.99 24.62 2.63
N TRP A 27 -0.72 24.95 1.36
CA TRP A 27 -1.46 26.00 0.64
C TRP A 27 -2.95 25.70 0.51
N CYS A 28 -3.30 24.42 0.35
CA CYS A 28 -4.69 23.95 0.37
C CYS A 28 -5.29 23.89 1.80
N ARG A 29 -4.60 24.38 2.83
CA ARG A 29 -4.98 24.29 4.25
C ARG A 29 -5.19 22.84 4.73
N MET A 30 -4.50 21.89 4.10
CA MET A 30 -4.51 20.47 4.43
C MET A 30 -3.17 20.08 5.07
N LYS A 31 -3.10 18.89 5.68
CA LYS A 31 -1.87 18.37 6.29
C LYS A 31 -1.78 16.86 6.11
N PHE A 32 -0.62 16.37 5.70
CA PHE A 32 -0.34 14.94 5.72
C PHE A 32 -0.27 14.39 7.14
N LYS A 33 -0.80 13.18 7.34
CA LYS A 33 -0.69 12.47 8.62
C LYS A 33 0.41 11.43 8.51
N ALA A 34 1.61 11.72 9.01
CA ALA A 34 2.75 10.80 8.92
C ALA A 34 2.44 9.39 9.46
N LYS A 35 1.66 9.29 10.55
CA LYS A 35 1.19 7.99 11.10
C LYS A 35 0.31 7.17 10.14
N LYS A 36 -0.37 7.81 9.20
CA LYS A 36 -1.17 7.14 8.15
C LYS A 36 -0.38 6.90 6.88
N SER A 37 0.78 7.53 6.73
CA SER A 37 1.69 7.35 5.60
C SER A 37 2.64 6.17 5.85
N ARG A 38 3.17 5.63 4.76
CA ARG A 38 4.12 4.50 4.79
C ARG A 38 5.20 4.69 3.75
N SER A 39 6.42 4.31 4.11
CA SER A 39 7.57 4.38 3.22
C SER A 39 8.20 3.01 2.99
N LEU A 40 8.78 2.85 1.80
CA LEU A 40 9.51 1.66 1.40
C LEU A 40 10.66 2.06 0.49
N SER A 41 11.88 1.72 0.89
CA SER A 41 13.08 1.91 0.08
C SER A 41 13.61 0.55 -0.37
N ILE A 42 13.95 0.44 -1.65
CA ILE A 42 14.44 -0.79 -2.26
C ILE A 42 15.75 -0.48 -2.99
N ARG A 43 16.80 -1.24 -2.66
CA ARG A 43 18.11 -1.16 -3.30
C ARG A 43 18.64 -2.56 -3.57
N LYS A 44 19.09 -2.83 -4.81
CA LYS A 44 19.57 -4.16 -5.25
C LYS A 44 18.59 -5.29 -4.90
N CYS A 45 17.30 -5.08 -5.20
CA CYS A 45 16.19 -6.01 -4.90
C CYS A 45 16.00 -6.34 -3.40
N LYS A 46 16.64 -5.60 -2.50
CA LYS A 46 16.49 -5.74 -1.06
C LYS A 46 15.92 -4.46 -0.47
N ARG A 47 15.20 -4.60 0.64
CA ARG A 47 14.72 -3.45 1.40
C ARG A 47 15.90 -2.74 2.07
N GLU A 48 15.88 -1.42 2.07
CA GLU A 48 16.84 -0.59 2.77
C GLU A 48 16.15 0.10 3.96
N GLU A 49 16.31 -0.46 5.16
CA GLU A 49 15.62 0.03 6.37
C GLU A 49 16.27 1.28 6.98
N ALA A 50 17.53 1.56 6.63
CA ALA A 50 18.25 2.73 7.10
C ALA A 50 17.69 4.05 6.54
N VAL A 51 16.94 3.99 5.43
CA VAL A 51 16.38 5.17 4.78
C VAL A 51 15.03 5.52 5.40
N ALA A 52 14.97 6.66 6.08
CA ALA A 52 13.75 7.22 6.66
C ALA A 52 13.38 8.54 5.97
N PHE A 53 12.09 8.71 5.69
CA PHE A 53 11.52 9.93 5.12
C PHE A 53 10.65 10.64 6.15
N THR A 54 10.51 11.95 5.98
CA THR A 54 9.69 12.80 6.83
C THR A 54 8.63 13.52 6.00
N VAL A 55 7.48 13.79 6.63
CA VAL A 55 6.42 14.66 6.08
C VAL A 55 5.80 15.43 7.24
N ALA A 56 5.50 16.71 7.04
CA ALA A 56 5.00 17.58 8.10
C ALA A 56 5.84 17.50 9.39
N GLU A 57 7.16 17.52 9.23
CA GLU A 57 8.18 17.42 10.29
C GLU A 57 8.16 16.11 11.11
N GLN A 58 7.36 15.12 10.70
CA GLN A 58 7.25 13.83 11.37
C GLN A 58 7.82 12.71 10.51
N GLN A 59 8.50 11.76 11.13
CA GLN A 59 9.01 10.58 10.44
C GLN A 59 7.86 9.66 9.99
N ILE A 60 7.91 9.24 8.73
CA ILE A 60 6.98 8.27 8.16
C ILE A 60 7.41 6.86 8.59
N PRO A 61 6.52 6.06 9.21
CA PRO A 61 6.80 4.67 9.53
C PRO A 61 7.10 3.86 8.28
N THR A 62 8.11 2.99 8.36
CA THR A 62 8.40 2.08 7.25
C THR A 62 7.37 0.94 7.22
N VAL A 63 7.22 0.29 6.06
CA VAL A 63 6.38 -0.91 5.92
C VAL A 63 6.88 -2.08 6.80
N SER A 64 8.15 -2.08 7.24
CA SER A 64 8.66 -3.07 8.21
C SER A 64 8.07 -2.85 9.60
N GLN A 65 8.01 -1.57 10.01
CA GLN A 65 7.53 -1.17 11.34
C GLN A 65 6.02 -1.30 11.44
N GLU A 66 5.31 -0.77 10.44
CA GLU A 66 3.85 -0.80 10.40
C GLU A 66 3.40 -1.28 9.02
N PRO A 67 3.03 -2.57 8.87
CA PRO A 67 2.46 -3.10 7.63
C PRO A 67 1.27 -2.28 7.15
N VAL A 68 1.06 -2.26 5.84
CA VAL A 68 0.01 -1.44 5.22
C VAL A 68 -0.90 -2.28 4.35
N LYS A 69 -2.20 -2.02 4.42
CA LYS A 69 -3.19 -2.61 3.52
C LYS A 69 -3.52 -1.61 2.42
N SER A 70 -3.32 -1.99 1.16
CA SER A 70 -3.71 -1.20 -0.01
C SER A 70 -4.43 -2.10 -1.01
N LEU A 71 -5.58 -1.63 -1.51
CA LEU A 71 -6.45 -2.37 -2.44
C LEU A 71 -6.77 -3.81 -2.00
N GLY A 72 -7.06 -4.00 -0.71
CA GLY A 72 -7.37 -5.33 -0.16
C GLY A 72 -6.13 -6.19 0.17
N ARG A 73 -4.93 -5.77 -0.24
CA ARG A 73 -3.69 -6.51 -0.07
C ARG A 73 -2.82 -5.98 1.06
N TRP A 74 -2.26 -6.88 1.85
CA TRP A 74 -1.27 -6.54 2.87
C TRP A 74 0.15 -6.49 2.30
N TYR A 75 0.86 -5.43 2.64
CA TYR A 75 2.28 -5.25 2.37
C TYR A 75 3.00 -5.23 3.73
N ASN A 76 3.90 -6.19 3.93
CA ASN A 76 4.64 -6.37 5.18
C ASN A 76 6.15 -6.49 4.90
N SER A 77 6.94 -6.79 5.93
CA SER A 77 8.40 -6.92 5.85
C SER A 77 8.90 -7.94 4.82
N SER A 78 8.12 -8.99 4.56
CA SER A 78 8.54 -10.09 3.69
C SER A 78 8.67 -9.67 2.22
N MET A 79 7.79 -8.79 1.75
CA MET A 79 7.55 -8.49 0.31
C MET A 79 7.42 -9.71 -0.61
N LYS A 80 7.26 -10.90 -0.04
CA LYS A 80 7.11 -12.14 -0.79
C LYS A 80 5.71 -12.24 -1.34
N ASP A 81 5.63 -12.83 -2.52
CA ASP A 81 4.38 -13.02 -3.25
C ASP A 81 3.77 -14.41 -3.09
N THR A 82 4.45 -15.29 -2.35
CA THR A 82 4.16 -16.71 -2.31
C THR A 82 2.79 -17.05 -1.72
N ARG A 83 2.18 -16.15 -0.95
CA ARG A 83 0.87 -16.38 -0.30
C ARG A 83 -0.32 -15.79 -1.07
N ARG A 84 -0.10 -15.11 -2.21
CA ARG A 84 -1.18 -14.46 -2.98
C ARG A 84 -2.32 -15.40 -3.36
N GLY A 85 -1.98 -16.60 -3.84
CA GLY A 85 -2.98 -17.58 -4.23
C GLY A 85 -3.90 -17.96 -3.05
N VAL A 86 -3.30 -18.24 -1.90
CA VAL A 86 -4.02 -18.59 -0.66
C VAL A 86 -4.89 -17.43 -0.18
N GLU A 87 -4.35 -16.20 -0.15
CA GLU A 87 -5.09 -15.00 0.25
C GLU A 87 -6.28 -14.72 -0.67
N THR A 88 -6.12 -14.92 -1.98
CA THR A 88 -7.18 -14.72 -2.97
C THR A 88 -8.30 -15.73 -2.79
N VAL A 89 -7.96 -17.01 -2.60
CA VAL A 89 -8.94 -18.07 -2.36
C VAL A 89 -9.70 -17.83 -1.06
N GLN A 90 -8.99 -17.42 -0.01
CA GLN A 90 -9.61 -17.10 1.27
C GLN A 90 -10.57 -15.90 1.16
N PHE A 91 -10.14 -14.81 0.51
CA PHE A 91 -10.99 -13.64 0.28
C PHE A 91 -12.24 -13.98 -0.54
N ALA A 92 -12.11 -14.82 -1.57
CA ALA A 92 -13.24 -15.30 -2.36
C ALA A 92 -14.20 -16.16 -1.53
N SER A 93 -13.67 -17.07 -0.71
CA SER A 93 -14.47 -17.95 0.16
C SER A 93 -15.25 -17.15 1.21
N GLU A 94 -14.60 -16.20 1.89
CA GLU A 94 -15.24 -15.30 2.85
C GLU A 94 -16.34 -14.46 2.20
N GLY A 95 -16.09 -13.94 0.99
CA GLY A 95 -17.09 -13.22 0.20
C GLY A 95 -18.30 -14.09 -0.15
N LEU A 96 -18.09 -15.31 -0.63
CA LEU A 96 -19.18 -16.25 -0.96
C LEU A 96 -19.99 -16.64 0.27
N LEU A 97 -19.35 -16.89 1.41
CA LEU A 97 -20.04 -17.19 2.67
C LEU A 97 -20.88 -16.00 3.15
N ALA A 98 -20.37 -14.78 3.01
CA ALA A 98 -21.12 -13.57 3.36
C ALA A 98 -22.35 -13.39 2.46
N ILE A 99 -22.22 -13.63 1.15
CA ILE A 99 -23.34 -13.59 0.19
C ILE A 99 -24.38 -14.66 0.54
N ASN A 100 -23.95 -15.88 0.83
CA ASN A 100 -24.87 -16.97 1.16
C ASN A 100 -25.70 -16.68 2.43
N LYS A 101 -25.09 -16.01 3.42
CA LYS A 101 -25.78 -15.62 4.66
C LYS A 101 -26.88 -14.57 4.47
N ILE A 102 -26.75 -13.68 3.49
CA ILE A 102 -27.72 -12.62 3.25
C ILE A 102 -28.87 -13.05 2.34
N ASN A 103 -28.88 -14.31 1.88
CA ASN A 103 -29.89 -14.94 1.03
C ASN A 103 -30.34 -14.05 -0.14
N ALA A 104 -29.36 -13.36 -0.73
CA ALA A 104 -29.60 -12.29 -1.67
C ALA A 104 -29.51 -12.81 -3.10
N ASP A 105 -30.59 -12.66 -3.85
CA ASP A 105 -30.76 -13.21 -5.19
C ASP A 105 -30.02 -12.32 -6.22
N PHE A 106 -28.71 -12.54 -6.37
CA PHE A 106 -27.85 -11.75 -7.26
C PHE A 106 -26.99 -12.60 -8.19
N ARG A 107 -26.80 -12.12 -9.41
CA ARG A 107 -25.95 -12.74 -10.44
C ARG A 107 -24.49 -12.32 -10.26
N VAL A 108 -23.65 -13.24 -9.78
CA VAL A 108 -22.20 -13.02 -9.66
C VAL A 108 -21.52 -13.32 -11.01
N SER A 109 -20.76 -12.36 -11.54
CA SER A 109 -19.93 -12.57 -12.73
C SER A 109 -18.45 -12.61 -12.33
N LEU A 110 -17.84 -13.79 -12.40
CA LEU A 110 -16.42 -13.99 -12.13
C LEU A 110 -15.60 -13.62 -13.37
N LYS A 111 -14.56 -12.79 -13.19
CA LYS A 111 -13.52 -12.57 -14.20
C LYS A 111 -12.23 -13.17 -13.68
N CYS A 112 -11.79 -14.26 -14.28
CA CYS A 112 -10.52 -14.90 -13.96
C CYS A 112 -9.42 -14.27 -14.82
N GLY A 113 -8.40 -13.69 -14.17
CA GLY A 113 -7.18 -13.24 -14.83
C GLY A 113 -6.08 -14.27 -14.60
N VAL A 114 -5.51 -14.82 -15.67
CA VAL A 114 -4.35 -15.72 -15.61
C VAL A 114 -3.09 -14.85 -15.61
N SER A 115 -2.25 -14.95 -14.58
CA SER A 115 -0.91 -14.33 -14.59
C SER A 115 0.15 -15.42 -14.69
N SER A 116 0.95 -15.37 -15.75
CA SER A 116 2.17 -16.19 -15.88
C SER A 116 3.21 -15.72 -14.87
N SER A 117 3.72 -16.65 -14.05
CA SER A 117 4.86 -16.44 -13.16
C SER A 117 6.11 -16.14 -14.00
N CYS A 118 6.73 -14.98 -13.80
CA CYS A 118 8.14 -14.73 -14.18
C CYS A 118 9.03 -14.94 -12.96
#